data_AF-A0A9W4HR94-F1
#
_entry.id   AF-A0A9W4HR94-F1
#
_cell.length_a   1.000
_cell.length_b   1.000
_cell.length_c   1.000
_cell.angle_alpha   90.00
_cell.angle_beta   90.00
_cell.angle_gamma   90.00
#
_symmetry.space_group_name_H-M   'P 1'
#
loop_
_entity.id
_entity.type
_entity.pdbx_description
1 polymer ?
#
loop_
_entity_poly.entity_id
_entity_poly.type
_entity_poly.pdbx_seq_one_letter_code
_entity_poly.pdbx_strand_id
1 'polypeptide(L)'
;MNRFQFSDSDGSSDFDEDPSGLPFPEPLSRTSFLAPDFDPANFLSSLTNRHQSLEDLRQELRGLGQLLNKELLDLVNENYQDFLSLGSSLRGGEEKVEGVKVGVLSFQRDVKTIRDKVEARRQEVEELLNEKRRLRTNADIGKDLLDYADRVEELEHRLMIMDKSSQKEPTQDESDTESDLYSGESADSDDDELPDGTPAISLKRMERHAQKFVYLISIAARVGEKHPFLLAQQPRIAKIKSTVLLDLKTALEQATAGGKQGKSDARTMAVLRLYELMGEDVSAVAALKNLKL
;
A
#
# COMPACT_ATOMS: atom_id res chain seq x y z
N MET A 1 115.07 -72.35 -32.49
CA MET A 1 114.52 -72.00 -33.82
C MET A 1 113.96 -70.58 -33.73
N ASN A 2 114.50 -69.69 -34.55
CA ASN A 2 114.12 -68.28 -34.66
C ASN A 2 112.66 -68.08 -35.12
N ARG A 3 112.02 -67.00 -34.67
CA ARG A 3 111.24 -66.11 -35.55
C ARG A 3 111.11 -64.71 -34.92
N PHE A 4 111.39 -63.73 -35.76
CA PHE A 4 111.47 -62.28 -35.55
C PHE A 4 110.10 -61.57 -35.39
N GLN A 5 110.13 -60.43 -34.68
CA GLN A 5 109.50 -59.09 -34.89
C GLN A 5 108.14 -58.98 -35.64
N PHE A 6 107.19 -58.12 -35.24
CA PHE A 6 107.29 -56.66 -35.33
C PHE A 6 106.56 -55.89 -34.22
N SER A 7 107.19 -54.79 -33.83
CA SER A 7 106.60 -53.60 -33.22
C SER A 7 105.95 -52.78 -34.33
N ASP A 8 104.71 -52.33 -34.12
CA ASP A 8 104.17 -51.15 -34.78
C ASP A 8 103.51 -50.28 -33.71
N SER A 9 104.02 -49.05 -33.62
CA SER A 9 103.39 -47.95 -32.90
C SER A 9 102.29 -47.41 -33.78
N ASP A 10 101.06 -47.36 -33.27
CA ASP A 10 100.06 -46.47 -33.84
C ASP A 10 99.54 -45.57 -32.72
N GLY A 11 99.87 -44.28 -32.84
CA GLY A 11 99.40 -43.24 -31.95
C GLY A 11 98.00 -42.83 -32.38
N SER A 12 97.01 -43.16 -31.56
CA SER A 12 95.69 -42.55 -31.61
C SER A 12 95.41 -41.95 -30.24
N SER A 13 95.23 -40.63 -30.21
CA SER A 13 94.79 -39.85 -29.06
C SER A 13 93.54 -40.45 -28.41
N ASP A 14 93.70 -41.05 -27.22
CA ASP A 14 92.59 -41.32 -26.31
C ASP A 14 92.01 -39.97 -25.87
N PHE A 15 90.87 -39.62 -26.46
CA PHE A 15 89.91 -38.76 -25.80
C PHE A 15 89.23 -39.62 -24.74
N ASP A 16 89.73 -39.58 -23.50
CA ASP A 16 89.03 -40.09 -22.32
C ASP A 16 87.72 -39.30 -22.15
N GLU A 17 86.67 -39.73 -22.84
CA GLU A 17 85.31 -39.23 -22.68
C GLU A 17 84.69 -39.96 -21.48
N ASP A 18 84.89 -39.41 -20.29
CA ASP A 18 84.32 -39.87 -19.03
C ASP A 18 82.77 -39.95 -19.14
N PRO A 19 82.17 -41.17 -19.15
CA PRO A 19 80.73 -41.33 -19.36
C PRO A 19 79.91 -40.99 -18.11
N SER A 20 80.57 -40.65 -16.99
CA SER A 20 79.90 -40.28 -15.73
C SER A 20 79.29 -38.88 -15.75
N GLY A 21 79.60 -38.07 -16.78
CA GLY A 21 78.96 -36.79 -17.06
C GLY A 21 77.67 -36.86 -17.89
N LEU A 22 77.24 -38.07 -18.31
CA LEU A 22 76.04 -38.23 -19.12
C LEU A 22 74.77 -38.14 -18.23
N PRO A 23 73.77 -37.34 -18.62
CA PRO A 23 72.53 -37.20 -17.86
C PRO A 23 71.77 -38.54 -17.85
N PHE A 24 71.46 -39.05 -16.66
CA PHE A 24 70.57 -40.20 -16.52
C PHE A 24 69.18 -39.86 -17.08
N PRO A 25 68.53 -40.78 -17.80
CA PRO A 25 67.17 -40.56 -18.24
C PRO A 25 66.27 -40.37 -17.02
N GLU A 26 65.45 -39.31 -17.05
CA GLU A 26 64.45 -39.08 -16.02
C GLU A 26 63.48 -40.28 -15.92
N PRO A 27 62.83 -40.54 -14.78
CA PRO A 27 61.79 -41.56 -14.68
C PRO A 27 60.55 -41.22 -15.53
N LEU A 28 59.84 -42.21 -16.05
CA LEU A 28 58.56 -42.00 -16.75
C LEU A 28 57.51 -41.37 -15.83
N SER A 29 56.96 -40.23 -16.24
CA SER A 29 55.90 -39.55 -15.49
C SER A 29 54.52 -40.15 -15.75
N ARG A 30 53.76 -40.42 -14.68
CA ARG A 30 52.36 -40.92 -14.78
C ARG A 30 51.44 -40.00 -15.56
N THR A 31 51.66 -38.69 -15.49
CA THR A 31 50.86 -37.66 -16.16
C THR A 31 50.83 -37.82 -17.67
N SER A 32 51.88 -38.38 -18.27
CA SER A 32 51.96 -38.63 -19.71
C SER A 32 50.98 -39.70 -20.18
N PHE A 33 50.45 -40.52 -19.27
CA PHE A 33 49.48 -41.59 -19.56
C PHE A 33 48.02 -41.18 -19.29
N LEU A 34 47.76 -39.96 -18.81
CA LEU A 34 46.41 -39.50 -18.44
C LEU A 34 45.67 -38.76 -19.57
N ALA A 35 46.32 -38.58 -20.72
CA ALA A 35 45.70 -37.90 -21.85
C ALA A 35 44.51 -38.73 -22.41
N PRO A 36 43.34 -38.12 -22.69
CA PRO A 36 42.17 -38.83 -23.19
C PRO A 36 42.39 -39.48 -24.57
N ASP A 37 43.28 -38.91 -25.39
CA ASP A 37 43.66 -39.40 -26.72
C ASP A 37 45.08 -39.99 -26.73
N PHE A 38 45.44 -40.76 -25.69
CA PHE A 38 46.78 -41.34 -25.58
C PHE A 38 47.08 -42.29 -26.74
N ASP A 39 48.11 -41.97 -27.53
CA ASP A 39 48.67 -42.84 -28.57
C ASP A 39 50.06 -43.35 -28.17
N PRO A 40 50.24 -44.66 -27.97
CA PRO A 40 51.52 -45.27 -27.65
C PRO A 40 52.63 -44.96 -28.67
N ALA A 41 52.30 -44.89 -29.96
CA ALA A 41 53.30 -44.66 -31.00
C ALA A 41 53.86 -43.23 -30.96
N ASN A 42 52.97 -42.25 -30.79
CA ASN A 42 53.35 -40.84 -30.59
C ASN A 42 54.06 -40.61 -29.25
N PHE A 43 53.66 -41.33 -28.20
CA PHE A 43 54.35 -41.28 -26.92
C PHE A 43 55.78 -41.80 -27.04
N LEU A 44 55.98 -43.01 -27.57
CA LEU A 44 57.31 -43.59 -27.72
C LEU A 44 58.21 -42.77 -28.66
N SER A 45 57.66 -42.15 -29.70
CA SER A 45 58.43 -41.27 -30.58
C SER A 45 58.86 -39.97 -29.88
N SER A 46 58.05 -39.43 -28.97
CA SER A 46 58.40 -38.25 -28.16
C SER A 46 59.54 -38.50 -27.14
N LEU A 47 59.83 -39.77 -26.84
CA LEU A 47 60.87 -40.20 -25.89
C LEU A 47 62.27 -40.35 -26.52
N THR A 48 62.43 -40.06 -27.82
CA THR A 48 63.70 -40.24 -28.56
C THR A 48 64.88 -39.42 -28.03
N ASN A 49 64.63 -38.38 -27.23
CA ASN A 49 65.66 -37.52 -26.64
C ASN A 49 66.18 -38.04 -25.27
N ARG A 50 65.65 -39.17 -24.77
CA ARG A 50 66.22 -39.87 -23.61
C ARG A 50 67.29 -40.82 -24.13
N HIS A 51 68.54 -40.59 -23.76
CA HIS A 51 69.68 -41.45 -24.06
C HIS A 51 69.62 -42.80 -23.29
N GLN A 52 68.52 -43.54 -23.43
CA GLN A 52 68.21 -44.80 -22.74
C GLN A 52 68.19 -45.97 -23.73
N SER A 53 68.57 -47.18 -23.30
CA SER A 53 68.42 -48.38 -24.13
C SER A 53 66.95 -48.81 -24.23
N LEU A 54 66.56 -49.43 -25.34
CA LEU A 54 65.21 -49.98 -25.50
C LEU A 54 64.88 -51.06 -24.47
N GLU A 55 65.89 -51.79 -23.99
CA GLU A 55 65.72 -52.81 -22.97
C GLU A 55 65.40 -52.19 -21.61
N ASP A 56 66.08 -51.10 -21.24
CA ASP A 56 65.83 -50.38 -20.00
C ASP A 56 64.44 -49.71 -20.02
N LEU A 57 64.06 -49.09 -21.15
CA LEU A 57 62.71 -48.51 -21.31
C LEU A 57 61.62 -49.57 -21.17
N ARG A 58 61.85 -50.77 -21.72
CA ARG A 58 60.92 -51.89 -21.60
C ARG A 58 60.80 -52.38 -20.16
N GLN A 59 61.91 -52.44 -19.43
CA GLN A 59 61.91 -52.83 -18.02
C GLN A 59 61.22 -51.77 -17.15
N GLU A 60 61.46 -50.49 -17.42
CA GLU A 60 60.82 -49.37 -16.73
C GLU A 60 59.29 -49.36 -16.94
N LEU A 61 58.82 -49.54 -18.17
CA LEU A 61 57.38 -49.64 -18.48
C LEU A 61 56.73 -50.85 -17.81
N ARG A 62 57.41 -52.01 -17.78
CA ARG A 62 56.91 -53.20 -17.07
C ARG A 62 56.87 -52.98 -15.57
N GLY A 63 57.89 -52.33 -14.99
CA GLY A 63 57.93 -51.96 -13.58
C GLY A 63 56.80 -51.01 -13.21
N LEU A 64 56.58 -49.97 -14.02
CA LEU A 64 55.47 -49.03 -13.85
C LEU A 64 54.12 -49.75 -13.91
N GLY A 65 53.92 -50.66 -14.88
CA GLY A 65 52.69 -51.43 -15.00
C GLY A 65 52.42 -52.34 -13.80
N GLN A 66 53.44 -53.01 -13.27
CA GLN A 66 53.31 -53.84 -12.07
C GLN A 66 53.00 -52.99 -10.83
N LEU A 67 53.68 -51.85 -10.69
CA LEU A 67 53.45 -50.92 -9.59
C LEU A 67 52.02 -50.36 -9.63
N LEU A 68 51.55 -49.92 -10.79
CA LEU A 68 50.18 -49.43 -10.97
C LEU A 68 49.13 -50.51 -10.69
N ASN A 69 49.39 -51.76 -11.08
CA ASN A 69 48.48 -52.87 -10.79
C ASN A 69 48.40 -53.14 -9.27
N LYS A 70 49.54 -53.09 -8.59
CA LYS A 70 49.58 -53.20 -7.13
C LYS A 70 48.83 -52.04 -6.47
N GLU A 71 49.09 -50.80 -6.88
CA GLU A 71 48.37 -49.63 -6.37
C GLU A 71 46.87 -49.69 -6.64
N LEU A 72 46.44 -50.20 -7.79
CA LEU A 72 45.02 -50.37 -8.09
C LEU A 72 44.38 -51.37 -7.12
N LEU A 73 45.04 -52.50 -6.87
CA LEU A 73 44.55 -53.49 -5.91
C LEU A 73 44.53 -52.92 -4.49
N ASP A 74 45.57 -52.21 -4.09
CA ASP A 74 45.65 -51.57 -2.78
C ASP A 74 44.55 -50.51 -2.64
N LEU A 75 44.32 -49.65 -3.65
CA LEU A 75 43.25 -48.65 -3.66
C LEU A 75 41.86 -49.28 -3.60
N VAL A 76 41.64 -50.37 -4.35
CA VAL A 76 40.36 -51.09 -4.34
C VAL A 76 40.14 -51.76 -3.00
N ASN A 77 41.17 -52.33 -2.39
CA ASN A 77 41.07 -52.99 -1.09
C ASN A 77 40.87 -51.98 0.04
N GLU A 78 41.59 -50.86 0.02
CA GLU A 78 41.46 -49.77 0.98
C GLU A 78 40.06 -49.14 0.94
N ASN A 79 39.51 -48.93 -0.27
CA ASN A 79 38.21 -48.27 -0.45
C ASN A 79 37.06 -49.26 -0.71
N TYR A 80 37.26 -50.56 -0.50
CA TYR A 80 36.25 -51.58 -0.81
C TYR A 80 34.93 -51.34 -0.05
N GLN A 81 35.04 -50.95 1.22
CA GLN A 81 33.89 -50.63 2.07
C GLN A 81 33.14 -49.39 1.56
N ASP A 82 33.87 -48.40 1.03
CA ASP A 82 33.29 -47.17 0.49
C ASP A 82 32.55 -47.46 -0.81
N PHE A 83 33.09 -48.32 -1.69
CA PHE A 83 32.37 -48.72 -2.91
C PHE A 83 31.10 -49.53 -2.62
N LEU A 84 31.12 -50.42 -1.62
CA LEU A 84 29.93 -51.15 -1.19
C LEU A 84 28.90 -50.25 -0.51
N SER A 85 29.34 -49.31 0.32
CA SER A 85 28.45 -48.32 0.95
C SER A 85 27.84 -47.37 -0.08
N LEU A 86 28.60 -46.98 -1.10
CA LEU A 86 28.11 -46.16 -2.21
C LEU A 86 27.10 -46.94 -3.06
N GLY A 87 27.41 -48.19 -3.43
CA GLY A 87 26.48 -49.04 -4.17
C GLY A 87 25.17 -49.30 -3.42
N SER A 88 25.24 -49.52 -2.10
CA SER A 88 24.04 -49.66 -1.26
C SER A 88 23.28 -48.34 -1.06
N SER A 89 23.96 -47.19 -1.02
CA SER A 89 23.32 -45.86 -0.90
C SER A 89 22.67 -45.39 -2.19
N LEU A 90 23.26 -45.72 -3.35
CA LEU A 90 22.63 -45.49 -4.66
C LEU A 90 21.40 -46.37 -4.85
N ARG A 91 21.45 -47.61 -4.33
CA ARG A 91 20.31 -48.54 -4.39
C ARG A 91 19.18 -48.03 -3.48
N GLY A 92 18.12 -47.49 -4.09
CA GLY A 92 17.00 -46.85 -3.39
C GLY A 92 17.16 -45.34 -3.19
N GLY A 93 18.28 -44.75 -3.65
CA GLY A 93 18.43 -43.30 -3.72
C GLY A 93 17.45 -42.67 -4.73
N GLU A 94 17.20 -43.36 -5.85
CA GLU A 94 16.24 -42.94 -6.87
C GLU A 94 14.81 -42.82 -6.32
N GLU A 95 14.35 -43.79 -5.52
CA GLU A 95 13.03 -43.77 -4.87
C GLU A 95 12.89 -42.59 -3.89
N LYS A 96 13.95 -42.30 -3.10
CA LYS A 96 13.95 -41.13 -2.20
C LYS A 96 13.88 -39.82 -2.97
N VAL A 97 14.64 -39.70 -4.06
CA VAL A 97 14.63 -38.51 -4.93
C VAL A 97 13.27 -38.34 -5.60
N GLU A 98 12.66 -39.43 -6.07
CA GLU A 98 11.33 -39.41 -6.64
C GLU A 98 10.27 -39.02 -5.60
N GLY A 99 10.35 -39.57 -4.38
CA GLY A 99 9.48 -39.18 -3.26
C GLY A 99 9.57 -37.69 -2.92
N VAL A 100 10.79 -37.14 -2.84
CA VAL A 100 11.01 -35.70 -2.63
C VAL A 100 10.45 -34.90 -3.82
N LYS A 101 10.68 -35.33 -5.05
CA LYS A 101 10.15 -34.66 -6.24
C LYS A 101 8.63 -34.60 -6.23
N VAL A 102 7.96 -35.71 -5.90
CA VAL A 102 6.50 -35.76 -5.76
C VAL A 102 6.02 -34.85 -4.63
N GLY A 103 6.68 -34.87 -3.47
CA GLY A 103 6.35 -34.01 -2.33
C GLY A 103 6.50 -32.51 -2.63
N VAL A 104 7.55 -32.13 -3.37
CA VAL A 104 7.75 -30.74 -3.81
C VAL A 104 6.68 -30.32 -4.81
N LEU A 105 6.30 -31.22 -5.74
CA LEU A 105 5.25 -30.94 -6.71
C LEU A 105 3.87 -30.83 -6.05
N SER A 106 3.57 -31.64 -5.03
CA SER A 106 2.32 -31.49 -4.27
C SER A 106 2.31 -30.18 -3.49
N PHE A 107 3.41 -29.87 -2.78
CA PHE A 107 3.53 -28.61 -2.05
C PHE A 107 3.38 -27.39 -2.98
N GLN A 108 3.97 -27.43 -4.18
CA GLN A 108 3.81 -26.37 -5.17
C GLN A 108 2.35 -26.18 -5.58
N ARG A 109 1.59 -27.27 -5.73
CA ARG A 109 0.14 -27.21 -6.05
C ARG A 109 -0.66 -26.66 -4.87
N ASP A 110 -0.34 -27.07 -3.65
CA ASP A 110 -1.02 -26.59 -2.45
C ASP A 110 -0.81 -25.09 -2.26
N VAL A 111 0.43 -24.61 -2.43
CA VAL A 111 0.76 -23.18 -2.36
C VAL A 111 0.02 -22.38 -3.43
N LYS A 112 -0.06 -22.88 -4.67
CA LYS A 112 -0.85 -22.23 -5.73
C LYS A 112 -2.32 -22.16 -5.35
N THR A 113 -2.90 -23.26 -4.85
CA THR A 113 -4.30 -23.31 -4.43
C THR A 113 -4.59 -22.32 -3.29
N ILE A 114 -3.66 -22.19 -2.33
CA ILE A 114 -3.78 -21.21 -1.24
C ILE A 114 -3.69 -19.79 -1.81
N ARG A 115 -2.74 -19.52 -2.71
CA ARG A 115 -2.62 -18.22 -3.37
C ARG A 115 -3.91 -17.84 -4.09
N ASP A 116 -4.48 -18.74 -4.88
CA ASP A 116 -5.72 -18.48 -5.64
C ASP A 116 -6.89 -18.17 -4.69
N LYS A 117 -7.00 -18.90 -3.57
CA LYS A 117 -8.00 -18.62 -2.52
C LYS A 117 -7.79 -17.26 -1.87
N VAL A 118 -6.55 -16.89 -1.56
CA VAL A 118 -6.22 -15.58 -0.98
C VAL A 118 -6.55 -14.46 -1.97
N GLU A 119 -6.24 -14.65 -3.24
CA GLU A 119 -6.52 -13.66 -4.29
C GLU A 119 -8.02 -13.47 -4.51
N ALA A 120 -8.81 -14.55 -4.52
CA ALA A 120 -10.28 -14.49 -4.55
C ALA A 120 -10.85 -13.74 -3.33
N ARG A 121 -10.37 -14.06 -2.12
CA ARG A 121 -10.79 -13.35 -0.90
C ARG A 121 -10.39 -11.87 -0.91
N ARG A 122 -9.22 -11.54 -1.48
CA ARG A 122 -8.78 -10.15 -1.62
C ARG A 122 -9.75 -9.36 -2.51
N GLN A 123 -10.16 -9.93 -3.64
CA GLN A 123 -11.12 -9.30 -4.56
C GLN A 123 -12.48 -9.12 -3.90
N GLU A 124 -13.00 -10.15 -3.22
CA GLU A 124 -14.27 -10.08 -2.49
C GLU A 124 -14.25 -8.97 -1.42
N VAL A 125 -13.17 -8.88 -0.64
CA VAL A 125 -13.00 -7.81 0.37
C VAL A 125 -12.94 -6.43 -0.28
N GLU A 126 -12.25 -6.30 -1.41
CA GLU A 126 -12.16 -5.04 -2.14
C GLU A 126 -13.54 -4.57 -2.65
N GLU A 127 -14.35 -5.49 -3.19
CA GLU A 127 -15.73 -5.23 -3.59
C GLU A 127 -16.61 -4.81 -2.40
N LEU A 128 -16.55 -5.56 -1.30
CA LEU A 128 -17.31 -5.25 -0.08
C LEU A 128 -16.90 -3.90 0.54
N LEU A 129 -15.62 -3.54 0.48
CA LEU A 129 -15.15 -2.23 0.96
C LEU A 129 -15.65 -1.09 0.09
N ASN A 130 -15.68 -1.28 -1.23
CA ASN A 130 -16.24 -0.30 -2.16
C ASN A 130 -17.76 -0.14 -1.95
N GLU A 131 -18.49 -1.24 -1.76
CA GLU A 131 -19.90 -1.22 -1.42
C GLU A 131 -20.13 -0.49 -0.08
N LYS A 132 -19.36 -0.84 0.96
CA LYS A 132 -19.43 -0.17 2.26
C LYS A 132 -19.17 1.34 2.15
N ARG A 133 -18.21 1.76 1.34
CA ARG A 133 -17.93 3.19 1.11
C ARG A 133 -19.12 3.88 0.44
N ARG A 134 -19.71 3.27 -0.59
CA ARG A 134 -20.89 3.79 -1.28
C ARG A 134 -22.10 3.90 -0.35
N LEU A 135 -22.38 2.84 0.42
CA LEU A 135 -23.46 2.84 1.40
C LEU A 135 -23.26 3.89 2.48
N ARG A 136 -22.01 4.09 2.95
CA ARG A 136 -21.70 5.15 3.91
C ARG A 136 -21.98 6.53 3.34
N THR A 137 -21.52 6.82 2.12
CA THR A 137 -21.82 8.10 1.46
C THR A 137 -23.32 8.33 1.29
N ASN A 138 -24.07 7.30 0.88
CA ASN A 138 -25.54 7.39 0.77
C ASN A 138 -26.20 7.60 2.13
N ALA A 139 -25.71 6.94 3.19
CA ALA A 139 -26.22 7.12 4.55
C ALA A 139 -25.92 8.52 5.10
N ASP A 140 -24.73 9.06 4.82
CA ASP A 140 -24.34 10.41 5.21
C ASP A 140 -25.22 11.46 4.49
N ILE A 141 -25.46 11.29 3.19
CA ILE A 141 -26.43 12.11 2.43
C ILE A 141 -27.83 11.98 3.03
N GLY A 142 -28.28 10.76 3.36
CA GLY A 142 -29.58 10.52 3.99
C GLY A 142 -29.74 11.21 5.34
N LYS A 143 -28.69 11.22 6.16
CA LYS A 143 -28.66 11.95 7.45
C LYS A 143 -28.69 13.45 7.23
N ASP A 144 -27.92 13.98 6.28
CA ASP A 144 -27.94 15.40 5.95
C ASP A 144 -29.35 15.82 5.44
N LEU A 145 -30.02 14.97 4.65
CA LEU A 145 -31.39 15.20 4.18
C LEU A 145 -32.43 15.18 5.32
N LEU A 146 -32.24 14.31 6.32
CA LEU A 146 -33.10 14.26 7.49
C LEU A 146 -32.89 15.48 8.39
N ASP A 147 -31.64 15.81 8.71
CA ASP A 147 -31.27 17.02 9.46
C ASP A 147 -31.79 18.28 8.75
N TYR A 148 -31.78 18.28 7.42
CA TYR A 148 -32.39 19.34 6.63
C TYR A 148 -33.90 19.45 6.83
N ALA A 149 -34.63 18.33 6.73
CA ALA A 149 -36.08 18.29 6.87
C ALA A 149 -36.51 18.75 8.28
N ASP A 150 -35.87 18.21 9.32
CA ASP A 150 -36.16 18.53 10.72
C ASP A 150 -35.93 20.02 11.00
N ARG A 151 -34.86 20.60 10.44
CA ARG A 151 -34.57 22.05 10.60
C ARG A 151 -35.52 22.94 9.81
N VAL A 152 -35.98 22.52 8.63
CA VAL A 152 -37.03 23.25 7.90
C VAL A 152 -38.29 23.30 8.77
N GLU A 153 -38.72 22.17 9.33
CA GLU A 153 -39.89 22.08 10.21
C GLU A 153 -39.72 22.90 11.49
N GLU A 154 -38.57 22.80 12.14
CA GLU A 154 -38.25 23.56 13.34
C GLU A 154 -38.29 25.08 13.08
N LEU A 155 -37.73 25.54 11.95
CA LEU A 155 -37.76 26.94 11.56
C LEU A 155 -39.17 27.41 11.22
N GLU A 156 -39.96 26.62 10.48
CA GLU A 156 -41.36 26.94 10.20
C GLU A 156 -42.19 27.06 11.47
N HIS A 157 -42.01 26.15 12.43
CA HIS A 157 -42.68 26.21 13.71
C HIS A 157 -42.27 27.46 14.51
N ARG A 158 -40.97 27.76 14.60
CA ARG A 158 -40.45 28.93 15.34
C ARG A 158 -40.83 30.27 14.72
N LEU A 159 -40.99 30.32 13.40
CA LEU A 159 -41.46 31.47 12.64
C LEU A 159 -42.99 31.51 12.53
N MET A 160 -43.71 30.57 13.17
CA MET A 160 -45.17 30.48 13.16
C MET A 160 -45.76 30.43 11.74
N ILE A 161 -45.02 29.85 10.80
CA ILE A 161 -45.42 29.68 9.39
C ILE A 161 -46.41 28.51 9.25
N MET A 162 -46.62 27.73 10.32
CA MET A 162 -47.59 26.64 10.31
C MET A 162 -49.00 27.15 10.04
N ASP A 163 -49.49 26.77 8.86
CA ASP A 163 -50.90 26.79 8.51
C ASP A 163 -51.69 26.00 9.57
N LYS A 164 -52.86 26.50 9.95
CA LYS A 164 -53.79 25.88 10.92
C LYS A 164 -54.33 24.50 10.50
N SER A 165 -53.77 23.85 9.49
CA SER A 165 -54.25 22.58 8.93
C SER A 165 -53.52 21.33 9.45
N SER A 166 -52.64 21.44 10.43
CA SER A 166 -51.90 20.28 10.97
C SER A 166 -51.78 20.32 12.50
N GLN A 167 -52.92 20.40 13.19
CA GLN A 167 -53.00 19.92 14.57
C GLN A 167 -53.16 18.39 14.54
N LYS A 168 -52.06 17.66 14.75
CA LYS A 168 -52.14 16.36 15.43
C LYS A 168 -51.70 16.60 16.88
N GLU A 169 -52.50 16.08 17.79
CA GLU A 169 -52.35 16.22 19.25
C GLU A 169 -50.96 15.80 19.75
N PRO A 170 -50.46 16.39 20.85
CA PRO A 170 -49.20 16.01 21.45
C PRO A 170 -49.38 14.70 22.23
N THR A 171 -48.75 13.62 21.78
CA THR A 171 -48.50 12.45 22.63
C THR A 171 -47.33 12.79 23.55
N GLN A 172 -47.64 12.91 24.84
CA GLN A 172 -46.67 12.80 25.93
C GLN A 172 -45.97 11.44 25.83
N ASP A 173 -44.65 11.43 25.66
CA ASP A 173 -43.82 10.41 26.29
C ASP A 173 -42.41 10.97 26.50
N GLU A 174 -42.02 11.02 27.76
CA GLU A 174 -40.70 11.41 28.21
C GLU A 174 -39.73 10.23 28.02
N SER A 175 -38.60 10.47 27.38
CA SER A 175 -37.35 9.85 27.79
C SER A 175 -36.18 10.76 27.43
N ASP A 176 -35.63 11.28 28.50
CA ASP A 176 -34.48 12.13 28.70
C ASP A 176 -33.16 11.63 28.08
N THR A 177 -32.21 12.57 27.99
CA THR A 177 -30.75 12.41 27.72
C THR A 177 -30.39 12.21 26.24
N GLU A 178 -29.59 13.04 25.54
CA GLU A 178 -28.43 13.83 25.98
C GLU A 178 -28.15 15.04 25.04
N SER A 179 -27.49 16.06 25.61
CA SER A 179 -26.84 17.23 24.96
C SER A 179 -27.58 18.58 24.98
N ASP A 180 -28.23 18.90 26.09
CA ASP A 180 -28.34 20.30 26.55
C ASP A 180 -27.04 20.70 27.28
N LEU A 181 -26.05 21.17 26.53
CA LEU A 181 -24.84 21.82 27.08
C LEU A 181 -24.66 23.27 26.61
N TYR A 182 -25.69 23.88 26.01
CA TYR A 182 -25.72 25.32 25.75
C TYR A 182 -27.09 25.96 26.01
N SER A 183 -27.89 25.39 26.92
CA SER A 183 -29.04 26.08 27.50
C SER A 183 -28.56 27.00 28.62
N GLY A 184 -27.88 28.08 28.21
CA GLY A 184 -27.80 29.29 29.02
C GLY A 184 -29.09 30.06 28.82
N GLU A 185 -30.13 29.70 29.58
CA GLU A 185 -31.31 30.53 29.76
C GLU A 185 -30.90 31.85 30.43
N SER A 186 -30.48 32.83 29.62
CA SER A 186 -30.65 34.23 30.00
C SER A 186 -32.07 34.60 29.59
N ALA A 187 -33.01 34.44 30.52
CA ALA A 187 -34.25 35.21 30.52
C ALA A 187 -33.89 36.70 30.72
N ASP A 188 -33.31 37.31 29.68
CA ASP A 188 -33.19 38.75 29.59
C ASP A 188 -34.48 39.24 28.94
N SER A 189 -35.37 39.70 29.81
CA SER A 189 -36.49 40.56 29.49
C SER A 189 -35.95 41.90 29.00
N ASP A 190 -35.53 41.96 27.74
CA ASP A 190 -35.54 43.20 26.95
C ASP A 190 -36.93 43.31 26.32
N ASP A 191 -37.94 43.44 27.17
CA ASP A 191 -39.29 43.83 26.77
C ASP A 191 -39.27 45.35 26.55
N ASP A 192 -38.76 45.77 25.39
CA ASP A 192 -39.10 47.09 24.87
C ASP A 192 -40.58 47.00 24.42
N GLU A 193 -41.52 47.19 25.35
CA GLU A 193 -42.92 47.42 25.00
C GLU A 193 -42.99 48.63 24.06
N LEU A 194 -43.46 48.40 22.84
CA LEU A 194 -43.85 49.49 21.95
C LEU A 194 -44.98 50.29 22.61
N PRO A 195 -45.09 51.61 22.36
CA PRO A 195 -46.21 52.42 22.87
C PRO A 195 -47.60 51.94 22.39
N ASP A 196 -47.64 50.95 21.48
CA ASP A 196 -48.83 50.35 20.87
C ASP A 196 -49.10 48.90 21.35
N GLY A 197 -48.41 48.41 22.39
CA GLY A 197 -48.66 47.10 23.00
C GLY A 197 -48.31 45.88 22.14
N THR A 198 -47.57 46.07 21.04
CA THR A 198 -47.04 44.98 20.22
C THR A 198 -45.67 44.54 20.76
N PRO A 199 -45.43 43.23 21.00
CA PRO A 199 -44.15 42.77 21.50
C PRO A 199 -43.06 43.01 20.44
N ALA A 200 -42.02 43.77 20.79
CA ALA A 200 -40.90 43.99 19.89
C ALA A 200 -40.20 42.66 19.57
N ILE A 201 -39.84 42.45 18.31
CA ILE A 201 -39.08 41.26 17.92
C ILE A 201 -37.69 41.38 18.53
N SER A 202 -37.34 40.46 19.44
CA SER A 202 -36.05 40.50 20.12
C SER A 202 -34.92 40.23 19.13
N LEU A 203 -33.89 41.09 19.15
CA LEU A 203 -32.72 41.00 18.25
C LEU A 203 -32.04 39.63 18.34
N LYS A 204 -31.94 39.08 19.57
CA LYS A 204 -31.38 37.74 19.82
C LYS A 204 -32.20 36.62 19.14
N ARG A 205 -33.53 36.72 19.09
CA ARG A 205 -34.39 35.72 18.42
C ARG A 205 -34.17 35.76 16.90
N MET A 206 -34.08 36.95 16.35
CA MET A 206 -33.86 37.16 14.91
C MET A 206 -32.48 36.68 14.47
N GLU A 207 -31.45 36.95 15.26
CA GLU A 207 -30.10 36.42 15.04
C GLU A 207 -30.11 34.89 15.00
N ARG A 208 -30.77 34.23 15.97
CA ARG A 208 -30.91 32.76 15.98
C ARG A 208 -31.62 32.23 14.73
N HIS A 209 -32.67 32.90 14.25
CA HIS A 209 -33.38 32.49 13.03
C HIS A 209 -32.51 32.64 11.78
N ALA A 210 -31.80 33.77 11.65
CA ALA A 210 -30.88 34.01 10.55
C ALA A 210 -29.73 32.98 10.52
N GLN A 211 -29.11 32.70 11.68
CA GLN A 211 -28.06 31.68 11.81
C GLN A 211 -28.57 30.28 11.43
N LYS A 212 -29.76 29.90 11.89
CA LYS A 212 -30.39 28.62 11.53
C LYS A 212 -30.69 28.52 10.03
N PHE A 213 -31.16 29.60 9.42
CA PHE A 213 -31.40 29.66 7.98
C PHE A 213 -30.10 29.53 7.16
N VAL A 214 -29.03 30.22 7.57
CA VAL A 214 -27.71 30.06 6.94
C VAL A 214 -27.17 28.65 7.10
N TYR A 215 -27.33 28.04 8.27
CA TYR A 215 -26.94 26.64 8.47
C TYR A 215 -27.72 25.71 7.53
N LEU A 216 -29.02 25.94 7.33
CA LEU A 216 -29.85 25.18 6.41
C LEU A 216 -29.33 25.28 4.97
N ILE A 217 -28.92 26.48 4.53
CA ILE A 217 -28.24 26.66 3.23
C ILE A 217 -26.93 25.86 3.17
N SER A 218 -26.16 25.82 4.26
CA SER A 218 -24.90 25.07 4.32
C SER A 218 -25.08 23.55 4.17
N ILE A 219 -26.17 22.99 4.72
CA ILE A 219 -26.51 21.58 4.51
C ILE A 219 -26.91 21.35 3.05
N ALA A 220 -27.75 22.22 2.48
CA ALA A 220 -28.15 22.11 1.07
C ALA A 220 -26.94 22.15 0.13
N ALA A 221 -25.95 22.99 0.41
CA ALA A 221 -24.71 23.06 -0.36
C ALA A 221 -23.88 21.76 -0.26
N ARG A 222 -23.88 21.10 0.90
CA ARG A 222 -23.16 19.82 1.13
C ARG A 222 -23.79 18.65 0.39
N VAL A 223 -25.12 18.58 0.38
CA VAL A 223 -25.89 17.54 -0.33
C VAL A 223 -25.90 17.78 -1.84
N GLY A 224 -25.87 19.05 -2.25
CA GLY A 224 -25.91 19.50 -3.62
C GLY A 224 -27.29 20.03 -4.01
N GLU A 225 -27.35 21.26 -4.50
CA GLU A 225 -28.59 22.02 -4.76
C GLU A 225 -29.55 21.37 -5.77
N LYS A 226 -29.06 20.42 -6.58
CA LYS A 226 -29.84 19.69 -7.60
C LYS A 226 -30.53 18.44 -7.06
N HIS A 227 -30.39 18.11 -5.78
CA HIS A 227 -31.02 16.92 -5.22
C HIS A 227 -32.56 17.03 -5.28
N PRO A 228 -33.30 16.02 -5.80
CA PRO A 228 -34.74 16.11 -6.02
C PRO A 228 -35.55 16.50 -4.76
N PHE A 229 -35.13 16.02 -3.59
CA PHE A 229 -35.76 16.39 -2.32
C PHE A 229 -35.62 17.89 -2.03
N LEU A 230 -34.44 18.47 -2.24
CA LEU A 230 -34.21 19.90 -1.97
C LEU A 230 -35.04 20.78 -2.92
N LEU A 231 -35.17 20.36 -4.18
CA LEU A 231 -36.06 21.00 -5.16
C LEU A 231 -37.52 20.99 -4.69
N ALA A 232 -38.00 19.87 -4.14
CA ALA A 232 -39.35 19.78 -3.58
C ALA A 232 -39.56 20.66 -2.34
N GLN A 233 -38.50 20.92 -1.56
CA GLN A 233 -38.55 21.79 -0.38
C GLN A 233 -38.36 23.29 -0.70
N GLN A 234 -37.98 23.67 -1.93
CA GLN A 234 -37.85 25.07 -2.36
C GLN A 234 -39.02 26.00 -1.98
N PRO A 235 -40.31 25.64 -2.18
CA PRO A 235 -41.41 26.53 -1.80
C PRO A 235 -41.46 26.81 -0.30
N ARG A 236 -41.11 25.83 0.55
CA ARG A 236 -41.06 25.99 2.00
C ARG A 236 -39.91 26.90 2.43
N ILE A 237 -38.73 26.67 1.87
CA ILE A 237 -37.55 27.51 2.11
C ILE A 237 -37.78 28.95 1.65
N ALA A 238 -38.44 29.16 0.52
CA ALA A 238 -38.78 30.49 0.03
C ALA A 238 -39.72 31.24 0.99
N LYS A 239 -40.70 30.53 1.58
CA LYS A 239 -41.56 31.09 2.64
C LYS A 239 -40.76 31.46 3.88
N ILE A 240 -39.91 30.56 4.39
CA ILE A 240 -39.02 30.82 5.54
C ILE A 240 -38.13 32.04 5.26
N LYS A 241 -37.53 32.12 4.07
CA LYS A 241 -36.70 33.24 3.66
C LYS A 241 -37.51 34.54 3.68
N SER A 242 -38.72 34.54 3.11
CA SER A 242 -39.56 35.74 3.08
C SER A 242 -39.99 36.22 4.47
N THR A 243 -40.27 35.31 5.40
CA THR A 243 -40.69 35.68 6.77
C THR A 243 -39.53 36.21 7.58
N VAL A 244 -38.35 35.58 7.49
CA VAL A 244 -37.14 36.12 8.14
C VAL A 244 -36.79 37.50 7.59
N LEU A 245 -36.90 37.72 6.27
CA LEU A 245 -36.69 39.04 5.67
C LEU A 245 -37.74 40.07 6.11
N LEU A 246 -38.98 39.65 6.33
CA LEU A 246 -40.05 40.50 6.86
C LEU A 246 -39.77 40.88 8.32
N ASP A 247 -39.38 39.92 9.16
CA ASP A 247 -38.99 40.16 10.55
C ASP A 247 -37.77 41.10 10.65
N LEU A 248 -36.79 40.92 9.78
CA LEU A 248 -35.63 41.81 9.67
C LEU A 248 -36.04 43.22 9.23
N LYS A 249 -37.01 43.33 8.31
CA LYS A 249 -37.51 44.63 7.82
C LYS A 249 -38.28 45.37 8.91
N THR A 250 -39.19 44.70 9.62
CA THR A 250 -39.95 45.30 10.72
C THR A 250 -39.03 45.70 11.87
N ALA A 251 -38.01 44.90 12.16
CA ALA A 251 -36.99 45.25 13.16
C ALA A 251 -36.14 46.48 12.74
N LEU A 252 -35.83 46.63 11.45
CA LEU A 252 -35.16 47.81 10.90
C LEU A 252 -36.03 49.08 11.04
N GLU A 253 -37.33 48.96 10.76
CA GLU A 253 -38.31 50.05 10.94
C GLU A 253 -38.45 50.46 12.43
N GLN A 254 -38.53 49.48 13.33
CA GLN A 254 -38.55 49.72 14.78
C GLN A 254 -37.26 50.37 15.28
N ALA A 255 -36.11 49.92 14.79
CA ALA A 255 -34.81 50.45 15.20
C ALA A 255 -34.59 51.90 14.74
N THR A 256 -35.24 52.33 13.66
CA THR A 256 -35.18 53.71 13.15
C THR A 256 -36.23 54.65 13.77
N ALA A 257 -37.38 54.12 14.22
CA ALA A 257 -38.44 54.90 14.88
C ALA A 257 -38.18 55.19 16.37
N GLY A 258 -37.34 54.39 17.06
CA GLY A 258 -37.02 54.57 18.47
C GLY A 258 -36.08 55.76 18.73
N GLY A 259 -36.63 56.88 19.21
CA GLY A 259 -35.97 58.19 19.35
C GLY A 259 -34.81 58.37 20.36
N LYS A 260 -33.94 57.36 20.56
CA LYS A 260 -32.66 57.51 21.31
C LYS A 260 -31.47 57.16 20.40
N GLN A 261 -30.95 58.18 19.71
CA GLN A 261 -29.91 58.11 18.65
C GLN A 261 -28.76 57.11 18.91
N GLY A 262 -28.27 56.95 20.14
CA GLY A 262 -27.15 56.02 20.42
C GLY A 262 -27.52 54.53 20.45
N LYS A 263 -28.73 54.17 20.91
CA LYS A 263 -29.19 52.77 20.98
C LYS A 263 -29.86 52.32 19.67
N SER A 264 -30.53 53.24 18.97
CA SER A 264 -31.08 53.02 17.63
C SER A 264 -29.98 52.67 16.63
N ASP A 265 -28.85 53.37 16.66
CA ASP A 265 -27.74 53.15 15.72
C ASP A 265 -27.06 51.79 15.94
N ALA A 266 -26.91 51.35 17.19
CA ALA A 266 -26.39 50.02 17.49
C ALA A 266 -27.33 48.91 17.02
N ARG A 267 -28.65 49.09 17.20
CA ARG A 267 -29.67 48.12 16.77
C ARG A 267 -29.77 48.05 15.25
N THR A 268 -29.78 49.19 14.55
CA THR A 268 -29.81 49.21 13.07
C THR A 268 -28.57 48.54 12.48
N MET A 269 -27.37 48.81 13.00
CA MET A 269 -26.14 48.14 12.56
C MET A 269 -26.16 46.64 12.81
N ALA A 270 -26.74 46.19 13.93
CA ALA A 270 -26.91 44.76 14.20
C ALA A 270 -27.87 44.08 13.22
N VAL A 271 -28.99 44.73 12.87
CA VAL A 271 -29.93 44.22 11.86
C VAL A 271 -29.28 44.15 10.47
N LEU A 272 -28.48 45.16 10.09
CA LEU A 272 -27.75 45.14 8.81
C LEU A 272 -26.73 44.00 8.72
N ARG A 273 -26.01 43.70 9.82
CA ARG A 273 -25.13 42.52 9.89
C ARG A 273 -25.88 41.20 9.69
N LEU A 274 -27.13 41.11 10.15
CA LEU A 274 -27.95 39.92 9.94
C LEU A 274 -28.39 39.77 8.48
N TYR A 275 -28.68 40.87 7.78
CA TYR A 275 -28.88 40.83 6.33
C TYR A 275 -27.63 40.36 5.57
N GLU A 276 -26.46 40.85 5.96
CA GLU A 276 -25.16 40.44 5.38
C GLU A 276 -24.90 38.95 5.63
N LEU A 277 -25.19 38.46 6.84
CA LEU A 277 -25.05 37.04 7.20
C LEU A 277 -25.93 36.13 6.32
N MET A 278 -27.13 36.59 5.92
CA MET A 278 -27.99 35.86 4.99
C MET A 278 -27.62 36.05 3.51
N GLY A 279 -26.63 36.90 3.19
CA GLY A 279 -26.25 37.24 1.82
C GLY A 279 -27.30 38.06 1.06
N GLU A 280 -28.14 38.83 1.78
CA GLU A 280 -29.29 39.58 1.25
C GLU A 280 -29.08 41.11 1.29
N ASP A 281 -27.90 41.56 0.85
CA ASP A 281 -27.49 42.96 0.87
C ASP A 281 -28.42 43.86 0.05
N VAL A 282 -28.93 43.34 -1.07
CA VAL A 282 -29.85 44.07 -1.96
C VAL A 282 -31.17 44.35 -1.25
N SER A 283 -31.67 43.37 -0.50
CA SER A 283 -32.89 43.49 0.31
C SER A 283 -32.69 44.46 1.48
N ALA A 284 -31.50 44.49 2.08
CA ALA A 284 -31.13 45.47 3.11
C ALA A 284 -31.14 46.90 2.58
N VAL A 285 -30.53 47.13 1.41
CA VAL A 285 -30.51 48.45 0.75
C VAL A 285 -31.92 48.89 0.35
N ALA A 286 -32.76 47.98 -0.13
CA ALA A 286 -34.16 48.27 -0.45
C ALA A 286 -34.96 48.66 0.81
N ALA A 287 -34.78 47.95 1.92
CA ALA A 287 -35.42 48.27 3.19
C ALA A 287 -34.98 49.66 3.72
N LEU A 288 -33.68 49.97 3.67
CA LEU A 288 -33.15 51.29 4.05
C LEU A 288 -33.65 52.43 3.16
N LYS A 289 -33.80 52.21 1.85
CA LYS A 289 -34.33 53.23 0.92
C LYS A 289 -35.81 53.53 1.19
N ASN A 290 -36.60 52.51 1.52
CA ASN A 290 -38.01 52.68 1.85
C ASN A 290 -38.22 53.39 3.20
N LEU A 291 -37.22 53.37 4.08
CA LEU A 291 -37.22 54.06 5.37
C LEU A 291 -36.78 55.53 5.29
N LYS A 292 -36.01 55.91 4.26
CA LYS A 292 -35.70 57.30 3.98
C LYS A 292 -36.89 57.96 3.29
N LEU A 293 -37.81 58.48 4.10
CA LEU A 293 -38.59 59.69 3.75
C LEU A 293 -37.64 60.89 3.66
#